data_AF-A0A1X4IY33-F1
#
_entry.id   AF-A0A1X4IY33-F1
#
_cell.length_a   1.000
_cell.length_b   1.000
_cell.length_c   1.000
_cell.angle_alpha   90.00
_cell.angle_beta   90.00
_cell.angle_gamma   90.00
#
_symmetry.space_group_name_H-M   'P 1'
#
loop_
_entity.id
_entity.type
_entity.pdbx_description
1 polymer ?
#
loop_
_entity_poly.entity_id
_entity_poly.type
_entity_poly.pdbx_seq_one_letter_code
_entity_poly.pdbx_strand_id
1 'polypeptide(L)' 'MPRITVAVHNERVKLFAGFLNAISLGLIGFAVLRPITDDISQVSWITLWWGLAGLVIHGFAHYIMGMMRKESRP' A
#
# COMPACT_ATOMS: atom_id res chain seq x y z
N MET A 1 -13.07 -30.33 0.97
CA MET A 1 -12.04 -29.66 0.15
C MET A 1 -12.17 -28.13 -0.04
N PRO A 2 -13.17 -27.36 0.46
CA PRO A 2 -13.27 -25.92 0.15
C PRO A 2 -12.27 -25.02 0.91
N ARG A 3 -11.75 -25.48 2.05
CA ARG A 3 -10.86 -24.69 2.94
C ARG A 3 -9.51 -24.35 2.30
N ILE A 4 -8.94 -25.29 1.53
CA ILE A 4 -7.66 -25.10 0.84
C ILE A 4 -7.77 -24.05 -0.26
N THR A 5 -8.88 -24.04 -1.01
CA THR A 5 -9.13 -23.05 -2.07
C THR A 5 -9.21 -21.63 -1.53
N VAL A 6 -9.87 -21.44 -0.38
CA VAL A 6 -9.95 -20.13 0.30
C VAL A 6 -8.58 -19.71 0.83
N ALA A 7 -7.80 -20.65 1.38
CA ALA A 7 -6.45 -20.37 1.88
C ALA A 7 -5.51 -19.89 0.75
N VAL A 8 -5.49 -20.58 -0.40
CA VAL A 8 -4.66 -20.19 -1.56
C VAL A 8 -5.06 -18.82 -2.11
N HIS A 9 -6.36 -18.51 -2.15
CA HIS A 9 -6.83 -17.19 -2.56
C HIS A 9 -6.35 -16.10 -1.57
N ASN A 10 -6.47 -16.34 -0.27
CA ASN A 10 -6.01 -15.40 0.76
C ASN A 10 -4.51 -15.14 0.69
N GLU A 11 -3.69 -16.15 0.42
CA GLU A 11 -2.24 -15.98 0.25
C GLU A 11 -1.90 -15.06 -0.94
N ARG A 12 -2.57 -15.26 -2.08
CA ARG A 12 -2.39 -14.40 -3.26
C ARG A 12 -2.80 -12.97 -2.98
N VAL A 13 -3.94 -12.77 -2.33
CA VAL A 13 -4.45 -11.45 -1.94
C VAL A 13 -3.50 -10.78 -0.95
N LYS A 14 -2.95 -11.55 0.00
CA LYS A 14 -1.95 -11.06 0.96
C LYS A 14 -0.67 -10.60 0.29
N LEU A 15 -0.14 -11.38 -0.66
CA LEU A 15 1.04 -11.01 -1.45
C LEU A 15 0.79 -9.74 -2.26
N PHE A 16 -0.37 -9.64 -2.91
CA PHE A 16 -0.76 -8.46 -3.68
C PHE A 16 -0.91 -7.21 -2.80
N ALA A 17 -1.57 -7.33 -1.65
CA ALA A 17 -1.72 -6.23 -0.72
C ALA A 17 -0.36 -5.79 -0.15
N GLY A 18 0.54 -6.74 0.14
CA GLY A 18 1.92 -6.44 0.53
C GLY A 18 2.70 -5.67 -0.54
N PHE A 19 2.54 -6.07 -1.81
CA PHE A 19 3.12 -5.36 -2.94
C PHE A 19 2.60 -3.92 -3.08
N LEU A 20 1.27 -3.73 -3.01
CA LEU A 20 0.66 -2.40 -3.04
C LEU A 20 1.14 -1.52 -1.87
N ASN A 21 1.28 -2.11 -0.68
CA ASN A 21 1.82 -1.40 0.47
C ASN A 21 3.27 -0.94 0.24
N ALA A 22 4.13 -1.79 -0.35
CA ALA A 22 5.51 -1.43 -0.66
C ALA A 22 5.59 -0.28 -1.68
N ILE A 23 4.78 -0.32 -2.74
CA ILE A 23 4.67 0.80 -3.70
C ILE A 23 4.26 2.08 -2.99
N SER A 24 3.26 1.99 -2.13
CA SER A 24 2.72 3.13 -1.40
C SER A 24 3.78 3.83 -0.55
N LEU A 25 4.55 3.04 0.21
CA LEU A 25 5.66 3.56 1.00
C LEU A 25 6.75 4.18 0.11
N GLY A 26 7.02 3.60 -1.06
CA GLY A 26 7.91 4.18 -2.06
C GLY A 26 7.43 5.55 -2.57
N LEU A 27 6.13 5.70 -2.87
CA LEU A 27 5.54 6.95 -3.33
C LEU A 27 5.50 8.02 -2.23
N ILE A 28 5.11 7.64 -1.01
CA ILE A 28 5.13 8.53 0.17
C ILE A 28 6.58 8.96 0.45
N GLY A 29 7.52 8.02 0.45
CA GLY A 29 8.94 8.29 0.62
C GLY A 29 9.47 9.24 -0.44
N PHE A 30 9.15 9.02 -1.71
CA PHE A 30 9.55 9.91 -2.80
C PHE A 30 8.95 11.32 -2.67
N ALA A 31 7.69 11.43 -2.24
CA ALA A 31 7.05 12.72 -1.99
C ALA A 31 7.76 13.53 -0.90
N VAL A 32 8.37 12.87 0.08
CA VAL A 32 9.14 13.53 1.15
C VAL A 32 10.60 13.76 0.74
N LEU A 33 11.25 12.77 0.14
CA LEU A 33 12.67 12.82 -0.20
C LEU A 33 12.95 13.81 -1.33
N ARG A 34 12.12 13.86 -2.37
CA ARG A 34 12.33 14.75 -3.52
C ARG A 34 12.48 16.24 -3.16
N PRO A 35 11.58 16.87 -2.37
CA PRO A 35 11.76 18.27 -1.98
C PRO A 35 12.95 18.49 -1.03
N ILE A 36 13.37 17.47 -0.28
CA ILE A 36 14.58 17.54 0.57
C ILE A 36 15.85 17.51 -0.28
N THR A 37 15.87 16.75 -1.39
CA THR A 37 17.04 16.62 -2.26
C THR A 37 17.18 17.74 -3.28
N ASP A 38 16.07 18.30 -3.75
CA ASP A 38 16.07 19.37 -4.76
C ASP A 38 16.15 20.76 -4.07
N ASP A 39 15.00 21.34 -3.73
CA ASP A 39 14.87 22.60 -3.01
C ASP A 39 13.49 22.66 -2.35
N ILE A 40 13.43 22.90 -1.04
CA ILE A 40 12.17 22.98 -0.27
C ILE A 40 11.29 24.14 -0.76
N SER A 41 11.87 25.17 -1.36
CA SER A 41 11.11 26.28 -1.97
C SER A 41 10.35 25.86 -3.23
N GLN A 42 10.68 24.71 -3.83
CA GLN A 42 10.02 24.15 -5.01
C GLN A 42 9.04 23.02 -4.68
N VAL A 43 8.50 22.98 -3.45
CA VAL A 43 7.36 22.11 -3.12
C VAL A 43 6.18 22.49 -4.02
N SER A 44 6.07 21.75 -5.12
CA SER A 44 5.04 21.90 -6.13
C SER A 44 3.82 21.06 -5.76
N TRP A 45 2.66 21.47 -6.29
CA TRP A 45 1.40 20.74 -6.18
C TRP A 45 1.54 19.26 -6.60
N ILE A 46 2.47 18.95 -7.50
CA ILE A 46 2.77 17.58 -7.94
C ILE A 46 3.31 16.70 -6.81
N THR A 47 4.08 17.26 -5.88
CA THR A 47 4.67 16.53 -4.75
C THR A 47 3.59 16.10 -3.75
N LEU A 48 2.61 16.98 -3.52
CA LEU A 48 1.42 16.64 -2.73
C LEU A 48 0.61 15.50 -3.36
N TRP A 49 0.48 15.49 -4.70
CA TRP A 49 -0.20 14.41 -5.40
C TRP A 49 0.53 13.07 -5.26
N TRP A 50 1.86 13.04 -5.27
CA TRP A 50 2.63 11.81 -5.02
C TRP A 50 2.38 11.28 -3.60
N GLY A 51 2.37 12.15 -2.59
CA GLY A 51 2.09 11.77 -1.21
C GLY A 51 0.65 11.28 -1.03
N LEU A 52 -0.33 11.99 -1.61
CA LEU A 52 -1.74 11.62 -1.56
C LEU A 52 -2.00 10.28 -2.27
N ALA A 53 -1.44 10.09 -3.47
CA ALA A 53 -1.56 8.84 -4.20
C ALA A 53 -0.98 7.66 -3.41
N GLY A 54 0.20 7.84 -2.82
CA GLY A 54 0.80 6.86 -1.93
C GLY A 54 -0.09 6.55 -0.71
N LEU A 55 -0.68 7.57 -0.08
CA LEU A 55 -1.58 7.39 1.07
C LEU A 55 -2.86 6.62 0.70
N VAL A 56 -3.46 6.91 -0.45
CA VAL A 56 -4.65 6.21 -0.95
C VAL A 56 -4.34 4.74 -1.22
N ILE A 57 -3.24 4.45 -1.90
CA ILE A 57 -2.83 3.06 -2.19
C ILE A 57 -2.46 2.33 -0.89
N HIS A 58 -1.84 3.02 0.07
CA HIS A 58 -1.50 2.46 1.38
C HIS A 58 -2.77 2.05 2.13
N GLY A 59 -3.76 2.96 2.20
CA GLY A 59 -5.06 2.70 2.81
C GLY A 59 -5.79 1.54 2.11
N PHE A 60 -5.73 1.47 0.78
CA PHE A 60 -6.35 0.39 0.01
C PHE A 60 -5.70 -0.97 0.27
N ALA A 61 -4.37 -1.02 0.38
CA ALA A 61 -3.64 -2.23 0.76
C ALA A 61 -4.07 -2.74 2.15
N HIS A 62 -4.18 -1.83 3.13
CA HIS A 62 -4.66 -2.16 4.46
C HIS A 62 -6.13 -2.59 4.48
N TYR A 63 -6.98 -1.95 3.66
CA TYR A 63 -8.37 -2.33 3.50
C TYR A 63 -8.51 -3.76 2.96
N ILE A 64 -7.76 -4.10 1.91
CA ILE A 64 -7.72 -5.46 1.34
C ILE A 64 -7.27 -6.47 2.40
N MET A 65 -6.21 -6.17 3.16
CA MET A 65 -5.74 -7.06 4.24
C MET A 65 -6.79 -7.25 5.34
N GLY A 66 -7.54 -6.20 5.68
CA GLY A 66 -8.60 -6.24 6.69
C GLY A 66 -9.84 -7.04 6.27
N MET A 67 -10.14 -7.07 4.96
CA MET A 67 -11.25 -7.86 4.41
C MET A 67 -10.94 -9.36 4.27
N MET A 68 -9.67 -9.77 4.35
CA MET A 68 -9.33 -11.19 4.32
C MET A 68 -9.96 -11.91 5.51
N ARG A 69 -10.88 -12.85 5.24
CA ARG A 69 -11.47 -13.72 6.27
C ARG A 69 -10.34 -14.47 6.99
N LYS A 70 -10.25 -14.26 8.30
CA LYS A 70 -9.34 -15.04 9.17
C LYS A 70 -9.78 -16.51 9.13
N GLU A 71 -9.01 -17.36 8.46
CA GLU A 71 -9.10 -18.84 8.60
C GLU A 71 -8.57 -19.30 9.97
N SER A 72 -8.11 -18.37 10.82
CA SER A 72 -7.44 -18.69 12.09
C SER A 72 -8.23 -18.15 13.28
N ARG A 73 -9.23 -18.91 13.69
CA ARG A 73 -9.50 -19.15 15.12
C ARG A 73 -9.75 -20.66 15.29
N PRO A 74 -8.82 -21.43 15.88
CA PRO A 74 -9.19 -22.69 16.50
C PRO A 74 -10.19 -22.46 17.63
#